data_AF-A0A971LRC1-F1
#
_entry.id   AF-A0A971LRC1-F1
#
_cell.length_a   1.000
_cell.length_b   1.000
_cell.length_c   1.000
_cell.angle_alpha   90.00
_cell.angle_beta   90.00
_cell.angle_gamma   90.00
#
_symmetry.space_group_name_H-M   'P 1'
#
loop_
_entity.id
_entity.type
_entity.pdbx_description
1 polymer ?
#
loop_
_entity_poly.entity_id
_entity_poly.type
_entity_poly.pdbx_seq_one_letter_code
_entity_poly.pdbx_strand_id
1 'polypeptide(L)'
;MAAEHTVRGLPRGKEGSLSVYICTVCGYDYDEAAGDPRHGIPPGTRWEDVPADWVCPVCGADKSMFENQGGKAETPAPAPMAAPAGQAAPQQGADAKRLSATASNLARAVQKQHRAGMADLFTQLADFFDGQSSPAGDWQTAADLLKEDLAGRYPAAFAAARADGDRGALRALNWGEKVGKIQANLLKRYNKEGDAAFEGSAFFVCEACGFIFVGEQAPEICPVCKVPRFKFARVGRGASA
;
A
#
# COMPACT_ATOMS: atom_id res chain seq x y z
N MET A 1 24.79 43.91 38.89
CA MET A 1 23.85 43.78 37.75
C MET A 1 23.86 42.32 37.32
N ALA A 2 22.90 41.55 37.82
CA ALA A 2 22.65 40.18 37.40
C ALA A 2 21.12 40.08 37.28
N ALA A 3 20.61 40.02 36.05
CA ALA A 3 19.19 39.88 35.79
C ALA A 3 18.88 38.38 35.69
N GLU A 4 18.18 37.86 36.69
CA GLU A 4 17.63 36.51 36.71
C GLU A 4 16.50 36.41 35.67
N HIS A 5 16.70 35.60 34.63
CA HIS A 5 15.63 35.21 33.72
C HIS A 5 14.68 34.24 34.41
N THR A 6 13.58 34.77 34.95
CA THR A 6 12.42 33.97 35.36
C THR A 6 11.64 33.55 34.11
N VAL A 7 11.76 32.29 33.71
CA VAL A 7 10.88 31.68 32.70
C VAL A 7 9.49 31.53 33.32
N ARG A 8 8.60 32.48 33.03
CA ARG A 8 7.19 32.45 33.41
C ARG A 8 6.50 31.34 32.61
N GLY A 9 6.17 30.24 33.28
CA GLY A 9 5.42 29.13 32.70
C GLY A 9 4.08 29.60 32.12
N LEU A 10 3.81 29.20 30.88
CA LEU A 10 2.52 29.40 30.22
C LEU A 10 1.47 28.46 30.83
N PRO A 11 0.26 28.97 31.17
CA PRO A 11 -0.81 28.14 31.71
C PRO A 11 -1.32 27.14 30.66
N ARG A 12 -1.47 25.87 31.06
CA ARG A 12 -2.16 24.84 30.27
C ARG A 12 -3.67 25.10 30.30
N GLY A 13 -4.18 25.81 29.30
CA GLY A 13 -5.61 25.95 29.01
C GLY A 13 -6.02 25.07 27.84
N LYS A 14 -7.03 24.23 28.04
CA LYS A 14 -7.74 23.49 26.98
C LYS A 14 -8.70 24.45 26.26
N GLU A 15 -8.39 24.83 25.02
CA GLU A 15 -9.34 25.38 24.04
C GLU A 15 -8.67 25.37 22.65
N GLY A 16 -9.23 24.61 21.70
CA GLY A 16 -8.97 24.79 20.27
C GLY A 16 -7.75 24.10 19.62
N SER A 17 -7.21 23.00 20.15
CA SER A 17 -6.18 22.24 19.40
C SER A 17 -6.83 21.42 18.29
N LEU A 18 -6.69 21.89 17.05
CA LEU A 18 -6.98 21.11 15.84
C LEU A 18 -6.22 19.78 15.91
N SER A 19 -6.94 18.69 15.70
CA SER A 19 -6.44 17.33 15.87
C SER A 19 -5.77 16.81 14.59
N VAL A 20 -4.78 15.94 14.76
CA VAL A 20 -4.16 15.20 13.65
C VAL A 20 -4.70 13.78 13.63
N TYR A 21 -5.18 13.34 12.46
CA TYR A 21 -5.70 12.00 12.21
C TYR A 21 -4.75 11.22 11.31
N ILE A 22 -4.35 10.01 11.71
CA ILE A 22 -3.47 9.15 10.90
C ILE A 22 -4.30 8.09 10.19
N CYS A 23 -4.12 7.97 8.88
CA CYS A 23 -4.56 6.80 8.13
C CYS A 23 -3.80 5.54 8.59
N THR A 24 -4.50 4.56 9.15
CA THR A 24 -3.91 3.30 9.65
C THR A 24 -3.37 2.40 8.53
N VAL A 25 -3.76 2.67 7.28
CA VAL A 25 -3.30 1.92 6.10
C VAL A 25 -1.90 2.37 5.65
N CYS A 26 -1.71 3.67 5.45
CA CYS A 26 -0.49 4.22 4.84
C CYS A 26 0.31 5.17 5.73
N GLY A 27 -0.26 5.63 6.85
CA GLY A 27 0.35 6.60 7.75
C GLY A 27 0.23 8.06 7.30
N TYR A 28 -0.71 8.39 6.42
CA TYR A 28 -0.98 9.78 6.05
C TYR A 28 -1.58 10.55 7.23
N ASP A 29 -0.97 11.69 7.57
CA ASP A 29 -1.45 12.60 8.61
C ASP A 29 -2.39 13.64 7.97
N TYR A 30 -3.67 13.60 8.34
CA TYR A 30 -4.61 14.68 8.08
C TYR A 30 -4.58 15.66 9.26
N ASP A 31 -4.07 16.86 9.01
CA ASP A 31 -4.08 17.97 9.97
C ASP A 31 -5.29 18.87 9.68
N GLU A 32 -6.22 18.97 10.63
CA GLU A 32 -7.42 19.82 10.49
C GLU A 32 -7.05 21.29 10.22
N ALA A 33 -5.90 21.79 10.70
CA ALA A 33 -5.44 23.14 10.41
C ALA A 33 -5.01 23.32 8.95
N ALA A 34 -4.37 22.31 8.36
CA ALA A 34 -3.92 22.35 6.98
C ALA A 34 -5.04 21.98 5.99
N GLY A 35 -5.97 21.11 6.40
CA GLY A 35 -6.95 20.49 5.50
C GLY A 35 -6.28 19.63 4.42
N ASP A 36 -6.96 19.46 3.29
CA ASP A 36 -6.42 18.88 2.06
C ASP A 36 -6.96 19.63 0.82
N PRO A 37 -6.49 20.86 0.55
CA PRO A 37 -7.12 21.75 -0.44
C PRO A 37 -7.07 21.19 -1.86
N ARG A 38 -6.05 20.38 -2.17
CA ARG A 38 -5.90 19.74 -3.49
C ARG A 38 -6.95 18.67 -3.76
N HIS A 39 -7.55 18.12 -2.71
CA HIS A 39 -8.60 17.10 -2.78
C HIS A 39 -9.91 17.61 -2.17
N GLY A 40 -10.12 18.93 -2.20
CA GLY A 40 -11.42 19.55 -1.90
C GLY A 40 -11.69 19.81 -0.42
N ILE A 41 -10.70 19.68 0.47
CA ILE A 41 -10.87 19.93 1.91
C ILE A 41 -10.13 21.22 2.31
N PRO A 42 -10.83 22.33 2.60
CA PRO A 42 -10.18 23.59 2.98
C PRO A 42 -9.38 23.50 4.29
N PRO A 43 -8.38 24.37 4.50
CA PRO A 43 -7.69 24.49 5.78
C PRO A 43 -8.68 24.87 6.90
N GLY A 44 -8.50 24.30 8.09
CA GLY A 44 -9.39 24.50 9.23
C GLY A 44 -10.63 23.59 9.24
N THR A 45 -10.77 22.68 8.27
CA THR A 45 -11.87 21.71 8.25
C THR A 45 -11.67 20.66 9.33
N ARG A 46 -12.58 20.60 10.29
CA ARG A 46 -12.54 19.57 11.34
C ARG A 46 -12.83 18.19 10.77
N TRP A 47 -12.33 17.15 11.43
CA TRP A 47 -12.55 15.77 11.00
C TRP A 47 -14.02 15.41 10.94
N GLU A 48 -14.85 15.93 11.84
CA GLU A 48 -16.31 15.78 11.81
C GLU A 48 -16.93 16.34 10.52
N ASP A 49 -16.38 17.43 9.98
CA ASP A 49 -16.87 18.14 8.80
C ASP A 49 -16.28 17.62 7.48
N VAL A 50 -15.27 16.75 7.52
CA VAL A 50 -14.74 16.08 6.32
C VAL A 50 -15.86 15.23 5.68
N PRO A 51 -16.17 15.37 4.38
CA PRO A 51 -17.18 14.56 3.70
C PRO A 51 -16.97 13.06 3.87
N ALA A 52 -18.05 12.28 3.97
CA ALA A 52 -17.98 10.83 4.21
C ALA A 52 -17.41 10.05 3.00
N ASP A 53 -17.50 10.63 1.81
CA ASP A 53 -16.97 10.12 0.54
C ASP A 53 -15.52 10.56 0.28
N TRP A 54 -14.96 11.44 1.11
CA TRP A 54 -13.54 11.74 1.05
C TRP A 54 -12.71 10.51 1.41
N VAL A 55 -11.69 10.27 0.60
CA VAL A 55 -10.75 9.15 0.74
C VAL A 55 -9.34 9.68 0.94
N CYS A 56 -8.50 8.91 1.63
CA CYS A 56 -7.10 9.25 1.85
C CYS A 56 -6.40 9.52 0.50
N PRO A 57 -5.78 10.69 0.31
CA PRO A 57 -5.16 11.07 -0.97
C PRO A 57 -3.95 10.21 -1.33
N VAL A 58 -3.39 9.50 -0.35
CA VAL A 58 -2.22 8.64 -0.54
C VAL A 58 -2.61 7.21 -0.94
N CYS A 59 -3.67 6.67 -0.36
CA CYS A 59 -4.00 5.24 -0.49
C CYS A 59 -5.45 4.91 -0.86
N GLY A 60 -6.31 5.92 -0.99
CA GLY A 60 -7.73 5.74 -1.26
C GLY A 60 -8.51 5.08 -0.13
N ALA A 61 -7.93 4.97 1.08
CA ALA A 61 -8.65 4.43 2.23
C ALA A 61 -9.79 5.35 2.64
N ASP A 62 -10.94 4.77 2.96
CA ASP A 62 -12.12 5.51 3.44
C ASP A 62 -11.82 6.23 4.76
N LYS A 63 -12.63 7.26 5.07
CA LYS A 63 -12.57 8.03 6.32
C LYS A 63 -12.55 7.14 7.58
N SER A 64 -13.18 5.97 7.57
CA SER A 64 -13.19 5.04 8.70
C SER A 64 -11.81 4.44 9.06
N MET A 65 -10.82 4.54 8.17
CA MET A 65 -9.47 4.00 8.37
C MET A 65 -8.51 5.02 9.02
N PHE A 66 -9.02 6.09 9.63
CA PHE A 66 -8.22 7.10 10.31
C PHE A 66 -8.43 7.07 11.82
N GLU A 67 -7.33 7.19 12.55
CA GLU A 67 -7.32 7.26 14.02
C GLU A 67 -6.76 8.59 14.49
N ASN A 68 -7.37 9.19 15.51
CA ASN A 68 -6.91 10.44 16.11
C ASN A 68 -5.65 10.17 16.94
N GLN A 69 -4.58 10.96 16.77
CA GLN A 69 -3.33 10.82 17.53
C GLN A 69 -3.47 11.08 19.05
N GLY A 70 -4.66 11.39 19.56
CA GLY A 70 -4.98 11.58 20.98
C GLY A 70 -5.47 10.33 21.74
N GLY A 71 -5.59 9.16 21.12
CA GLY A 71 -6.06 7.93 21.77
C GLY A 71 -5.22 6.70 21.42
N LYS A 72 -4.47 6.17 22.38
CA LYS A 72 -3.87 4.83 22.24
C LYS A 72 -5.01 3.80 22.19
N ALA A 73 -5.15 3.09 21.08
CA ALA A 73 -5.85 1.82 21.01
C ALA A 73 -4.84 0.72 20.69
N GLU A 74 -4.53 -0.11 21.69
CA GLU A 74 -3.89 -1.41 21.47
C GLU A 74 -4.83 -2.28 20.64
N THR A 75 -4.36 -2.77 19.49
CA THR A 75 -5.07 -3.79 18.72
C THR A 75 -5.02 -5.11 19.47
N PRO A 76 -6.14 -5.78 19.77
CA PRO A 76 -6.09 -7.13 20.31
C PRO A 76 -5.59 -8.09 19.22
N ALA A 77 -4.65 -8.95 19.60
CA ALA A 77 -4.11 -10.00 18.75
C ALA A 77 -5.24 -10.95 18.30
N PRO A 78 -5.37 -11.27 17.00
CA PRO A 78 -6.32 -12.30 16.58
C PRO A 78 -5.88 -13.67 17.08
N ALA A 79 -6.86 -14.45 17.56
CA ALA A 79 -6.71 -15.83 17.99
C ALA A 79 -6.18 -16.74 16.85
N PRO A 80 -5.49 -17.84 17.18
CA PRO A 80 -4.94 -18.74 16.18
C PRO A 80 -6.07 -19.47 15.44
N MET A 81 -6.26 -19.13 14.16
CA MET A 81 -7.02 -19.98 13.25
C MET A 81 -6.06 -20.95 12.58
N ALA A 82 -6.39 -22.24 12.67
CA ALA A 82 -5.69 -23.31 12.02
C ALA A 82 -5.65 -23.09 10.49
N ALA A 83 -4.50 -23.35 9.89
CA ALA A 83 -4.31 -23.31 8.45
C ALA A 83 -5.32 -24.23 7.74
N PRO A 84 -6.05 -23.77 6.71
CA PRO A 84 -6.65 -24.71 5.80
C PRO A 84 -5.52 -25.34 4.98
N ALA A 85 -5.38 -26.66 5.08
CA ALA A 85 -4.65 -27.46 4.11
C ALA A 85 -5.44 -27.44 2.80
N GLY A 86 -5.20 -26.42 1.96
CA GLY A 86 -5.77 -26.31 0.62
C GLY A 86 -4.73 -26.69 -0.43
N GLN A 87 -4.81 -27.92 -0.94
CA GLN A 87 -4.12 -28.30 -2.17
C GLN A 87 -4.77 -27.54 -3.33
N ALA A 88 -4.04 -26.64 -3.99
CA ALA A 88 -4.51 -26.00 -5.22
C ALA A 88 -4.30 -26.97 -6.40
N ALA A 89 -5.39 -27.25 -7.12
CA ALA A 89 -5.39 -28.05 -8.35
C ALA A 89 -4.53 -27.41 -9.46
N PRO A 90 -4.03 -28.18 -10.45
CA PRO A 90 -3.16 -27.66 -11.49
C PRO A 90 -3.97 -26.78 -12.46
N GLN A 91 -3.60 -25.50 -12.56
CA GLN A 91 -4.21 -24.54 -13.48
C GLN A 91 -3.13 -24.08 -14.47
N GLN A 92 -3.00 -24.83 -15.56
CA GLN A 92 -1.88 -24.73 -16.51
C GLN A 92 -1.65 -23.31 -17.08
N GLY A 93 -2.68 -22.46 -17.19
CA GLY A 93 -2.55 -21.05 -17.60
C GLY A 93 -2.17 -20.06 -16.48
N ALA A 94 -2.60 -20.33 -15.24
CA ALA A 94 -2.17 -19.57 -14.05
C ALA A 94 -0.72 -19.88 -13.70
N ASP A 95 -0.27 -21.09 -14.01
CA ASP A 95 1.12 -21.52 -13.81
C ASP A 95 2.10 -20.75 -14.71
N ALA A 96 1.72 -20.43 -15.95
CA ALA A 96 2.56 -19.61 -16.85
C ALA A 96 2.79 -18.20 -16.29
N LYS A 97 1.74 -17.46 -15.88
CA LYS A 97 1.93 -16.12 -15.30
C LYS A 97 2.75 -16.15 -14.00
N ARG A 98 2.55 -17.18 -13.17
CA ARG A 98 3.34 -17.37 -11.93
C ARG A 98 4.81 -17.63 -12.23
N LEU A 99 5.11 -18.44 -13.25
CA LEU A 99 6.48 -18.69 -13.71
C LEU A 99 7.11 -17.42 -14.30
N SER A 100 6.37 -16.64 -15.09
CA SER A 100 6.82 -15.33 -15.59
C SER A 100 7.19 -14.39 -14.45
N ALA A 101 6.31 -14.22 -13.47
CA ALA A 101 6.56 -13.38 -12.30
C ALA A 101 7.79 -13.87 -11.50
N THR A 102 7.93 -15.19 -11.32
CA THR A 102 9.09 -15.80 -10.65
C THR A 102 10.39 -15.52 -11.40
N ALA A 103 10.41 -15.73 -12.72
CA ALA A 103 11.56 -15.48 -13.56
C ALA A 103 11.95 -13.99 -13.55
N SER A 104 10.99 -13.06 -13.63
CA SER A 104 11.26 -11.62 -13.57
C SER A 104 11.87 -11.19 -12.22
N ASN A 105 11.42 -11.78 -11.11
CA ASN A 105 11.98 -11.54 -9.79
C ASN A 105 13.41 -12.07 -9.67
N LEU A 106 13.66 -13.28 -10.23
CA LEU A 106 15.00 -13.86 -10.30
C LEU A 106 15.94 -13.00 -11.15
N ALA A 107 15.48 -12.48 -12.30
CA ALA A 107 16.26 -11.56 -13.14
C ALA A 107 16.75 -10.35 -12.32
N ARG A 108 15.85 -9.68 -11.58
CA ARG A 108 16.20 -8.55 -10.71
C ARG A 108 17.16 -8.94 -9.57
N ALA A 109 16.97 -10.12 -8.97
CA ALA A 109 17.84 -10.60 -7.89
C ALA A 109 19.26 -10.89 -8.38
N VAL A 110 19.39 -11.50 -9.55
CA VAL A 110 20.66 -11.87 -10.19
C VAL A 110 21.37 -10.64 -10.76
N GLN A 111 20.63 -9.67 -11.29
CA GLN A 111 21.18 -8.38 -11.70
C GLN A 111 21.84 -7.64 -10.54
N LYS A 112 21.22 -7.66 -9.34
CA LYS A 112 21.82 -7.10 -8.11
C LYS A 112 23.11 -7.83 -7.67
N GLN A 113 23.33 -9.05 -8.14
CA GLN A 113 24.58 -9.80 -7.94
C GLN A 113 25.59 -9.56 -9.08
N HIS A 114 25.34 -8.57 -9.95
CA HIS A 114 26.19 -8.22 -11.09
C HIS A 114 26.37 -9.34 -12.13
N ARG A 115 25.41 -10.27 -12.23
CA ARG A 115 25.42 -11.38 -13.19
C ARG A 115 24.52 -11.08 -14.39
N ALA A 116 24.93 -10.11 -15.22
CA ALA A 116 24.11 -9.58 -16.31
C ALA A 116 23.58 -10.66 -17.28
N GLY A 117 24.45 -11.52 -17.81
CA GLY A 117 24.01 -12.55 -18.78
C GLY A 117 22.99 -13.55 -18.21
N MET A 118 23.03 -13.84 -16.91
CA MET A 118 22.02 -14.69 -16.27
C MET A 118 20.71 -13.94 -16.01
N ALA A 119 20.79 -12.64 -15.71
CA ALA A 119 19.60 -11.79 -15.60
C ALA A 119 18.86 -11.69 -16.95
N ASP A 120 19.60 -11.62 -18.06
CA ASP A 120 19.03 -11.60 -19.42
C ASP A 120 18.29 -12.91 -19.73
N LEU A 121 18.86 -14.07 -19.36
CA LEU A 121 18.19 -15.37 -19.54
C LEU A 121 16.90 -15.47 -18.72
N PHE A 122 16.90 -15.01 -17.47
CA PHE A 122 15.67 -14.97 -16.66
C PHE A 122 14.64 -13.99 -17.21
N THR A 123 15.08 -12.90 -17.84
CA THR A 123 14.18 -11.96 -18.54
C THR A 123 13.53 -12.64 -19.75
N GLN A 124 14.30 -13.35 -20.58
CA GLN A 124 13.76 -14.13 -21.70
C GLN A 124 12.76 -15.20 -21.24
N LEU A 125 13.03 -15.88 -20.12
CA LEU A 125 12.08 -16.82 -19.53
C LEU A 125 10.81 -16.12 -19.05
N ALA A 126 10.95 -14.94 -18.44
CA ALA A 126 9.81 -14.15 -17.99
C ALA A 126 8.90 -13.78 -19.17
N ASP A 127 9.48 -13.28 -20.26
CA ASP A 127 8.76 -12.89 -21.48
C ASP A 127 8.10 -14.11 -22.16
N PHE A 128 8.81 -15.24 -22.22
CA PHE A 128 8.29 -16.49 -22.80
C PHE A 128 7.05 -17.00 -22.07
N PHE A 129 7.09 -16.99 -20.72
CA PHE A 129 5.94 -17.42 -19.92
C PHE A 129 4.83 -16.36 -19.90
N ASP A 130 5.17 -15.08 -20.03
CA ASP A 130 4.19 -14.00 -20.13
C ASP A 130 3.36 -14.11 -21.42
N GLY A 131 4.01 -14.37 -22.56
CA GLY A 131 3.35 -14.58 -23.84
C GLY A 131 2.46 -15.83 -23.91
N GLN A 132 2.61 -16.75 -22.96
CA GLN A 132 1.72 -17.92 -22.78
C GLN A 132 0.65 -17.71 -21.73
N SER A 133 0.68 -16.57 -21.03
CA SER A 133 -0.32 -16.23 -20.03
C SER A 133 -1.52 -15.55 -20.68
N SER A 134 -2.68 -15.72 -20.08
CA SER A 134 -3.86 -14.91 -20.38
C SER A 134 -4.44 -14.43 -19.05
N PRO A 135 -4.90 -13.16 -18.97
CA PRO A 135 -5.65 -12.71 -17.82
C PRO A 135 -6.83 -13.66 -17.60
N ALA A 136 -6.97 -14.18 -16.39
CA ALA A 136 -8.08 -15.03 -15.99
C ALA A 136 -8.90 -14.31 -14.93
N GLY A 137 -10.23 -14.36 -15.07
CA GLY A 137 -11.18 -13.75 -14.13
C GLY A 137 -11.45 -12.28 -14.40
N ASP A 138 -12.13 -11.65 -13.45
CA ASP A 138 -12.50 -10.23 -13.47
C ASP A 138 -11.93 -9.48 -12.25
N TRP A 139 -12.16 -8.17 -12.20
CA TRP A 139 -11.68 -7.30 -11.13
C TRP A 139 -12.31 -7.60 -9.76
N GLN A 140 -13.52 -8.18 -9.76
CA GLN A 140 -14.17 -8.62 -8.52
C GLN A 140 -13.48 -9.86 -7.95
N THR A 141 -13.18 -10.83 -8.80
CA THR A 141 -12.41 -12.03 -8.46
C THR A 141 -11.04 -11.66 -7.90
N ALA A 142 -10.36 -10.68 -8.52
CA ALA A 142 -9.08 -10.18 -8.01
C ALA A 142 -9.22 -9.53 -6.62
N ALA A 143 -10.29 -8.76 -6.39
CA ALA A 143 -10.56 -8.14 -5.09
C ALA A 143 -10.83 -9.19 -4.00
N ASP A 144 -11.56 -10.25 -4.33
CA ASP A 144 -11.89 -11.33 -3.40
C ASP A 144 -10.65 -12.16 -3.02
N LEU A 145 -9.79 -12.48 -3.99
CA LEU A 145 -8.50 -13.15 -3.72
C LEU A 145 -7.60 -12.32 -2.81
N LEU A 146 -7.53 -11.01 -3.05
CA LEU A 146 -6.73 -10.11 -2.21
C LEU A 146 -7.31 -9.99 -0.79
N LYS A 147 -8.63 -10.01 -0.66
CA LYS A 147 -9.31 -10.02 0.64
C LYS A 147 -9.01 -11.31 1.41
N GLU A 148 -9.00 -12.47 0.73
CA GLU A 148 -8.58 -13.75 1.32
C GLU A 148 -7.13 -13.68 1.82
N ASP A 149 -6.22 -13.14 1.00
CA ASP A 149 -4.81 -12.98 1.37
C ASP A 149 -4.65 -12.11 2.62
N LEU A 150 -5.33 -10.96 2.67
CA LEU A 150 -5.27 -10.02 3.79
C LEU A 150 -5.89 -10.59 5.07
N ALA A 151 -6.98 -11.34 4.96
CA ALA A 151 -7.69 -11.90 6.11
C ALA A 151 -7.05 -13.18 6.65
N GLY A 152 -6.44 -14.00 5.79
CA GLY A 152 -5.93 -15.32 6.15
C GLY A 152 -4.42 -15.48 5.95
N ARG A 153 -3.93 -15.28 4.72
CA ARG A 153 -2.56 -15.67 4.35
C ARG A 153 -1.50 -14.76 4.96
N TYR A 154 -1.72 -13.45 5.02
CA TYR A 154 -0.80 -12.52 5.69
C TYR A 154 -0.67 -12.83 7.19
N PRO A 155 -1.76 -12.93 7.98
CA PRO A 155 -1.66 -13.30 9.40
C PRO A 155 -0.91 -14.61 9.63
N ALA A 156 -1.19 -15.65 8.84
CA ALA A 156 -0.50 -16.93 8.93
C ALA A 156 1.00 -16.81 8.62
N ALA A 157 1.36 -16.09 7.55
CA ALA A 157 2.77 -15.86 7.19
C ALA A 157 3.52 -15.03 8.25
N PHE A 158 2.87 -14.03 8.84
CA PHE A 158 3.44 -13.29 9.97
C PHE A 158 3.69 -14.18 11.19
N ALA A 159 2.75 -15.07 11.52
CA ALA A 159 2.93 -15.98 12.64
C ALA A 159 4.15 -16.91 12.43
N ALA A 160 4.28 -17.49 11.23
CA ALA A 160 5.43 -18.31 10.86
C ALA A 160 6.75 -17.52 10.94
N ALA A 161 6.81 -16.35 10.29
CA ALA A 161 8.03 -15.53 10.29
C ALA A 161 8.43 -15.04 11.70
N ARG A 162 7.46 -14.81 12.60
CA ARG A 162 7.74 -14.47 14.01
C ARG A 162 8.30 -15.66 14.77
N ALA A 163 7.74 -16.86 14.57
CA ALA A 163 8.23 -18.08 15.22
C ALA A 163 9.69 -18.37 14.83
N ASP A 164 10.05 -18.10 13.58
CA ASP A 164 11.40 -18.30 13.06
C ASP A 164 12.35 -17.12 13.36
N GLY A 165 11.85 -16.01 13.90
CA GLY A 165 12.63 -14.79 14.11
C GLY A 165 13.14 -14.14 12.82
N ASP A 166 12.51 -14.42 11.67
CA ASP A 166 12.93 -13.94 10.35
C ASP A 166 12.54 -12.47 10.15
N ARG A 167 13.46 -11.58 10.54
CA ARG A 167 13.31 -10.13 10.37
C ARG A 167 13.20 -9.69 8.90
N GLY A 168 13.75 -10.46 7.97
CA GLY A 168 13.66 -10.19 6.54
C GLY A 168 12.24 -10.43 6.03
N ALA A 169 11.69 -11.61 6.31
CA ALA A 169 10.31 -11.96 5.99
C ALA A 169 9.32 -11.01 6.67
N LEU A 170 9.50 -10.68 7.96
CA LEU A 170 8.62 -9.75 8.68
C LEU A 170 8.57 -8.36 8.03
N ARG A 171 9.71 -7.85 7.54
CA ARG A 171 9.76 -6.57 6.82
C ARG A 171 8.99 -6.66 5.50
N ALA A 172 9.24 -7.72 4.72
CA ALA A 172 8.57 -7.93 3.44
C ALA A 172 7.05 -8.08 3.61
N LEU A 173 6.61 -8.85 4.60
CA LEU A 173 5.19 -9.03 4.94
C LEU A 173 4.53 -7.72 5.36
N ASN A 174 5.19 -6.90 6.17
CA ASN A 174 4.66 -5.59 6.57
C ASN A 174 4.48 -4.63 5.39
N TRP A 175 5.41 -4.63 4.42
CA TRP A 175 5.22 -3.84 3.21
C TRP A 175 4.13 -4.43 2.31
N GLY A 176 4.14 -5.75 2.11
CA GLY A 176 3.17 -6.47 1.31
C GLY A 176 1.74 -6.28 1.81
N GLU A 177 1.50 -6.41 3.12
CA GLU A 177 0.17 -6.26 3.70
C GLU A 177 -0.36 -4.83 3.51
N LYS A 178 0.49 -3.83 3.74
CA LYS A 178 0.13 -2.42 3.50
C LYS A 178 -0.22 -2.18 2.04
N VAL A 179 0.61 -2.66 1.11
CA VAL A 179 0.34 -2.53 -0.32
C VAL A 179 -0.91 -3.30 -0.74
N GLY A 180 -1.16 -4.47 -0.17
CA GLY A 180 -2.38 -5.24 -0.41
C GLY A 180 -3.63 -4.48 0.03
N LYS A 181 -3.62 -3.82 1.18
CA LYS A 181 -4.74 -2.96 1.62
C LYS A 181 -4.99 -1.80 0.64
N ILE A 182 -3.92 -1.21 0.10
CA ILE A 182 -4.01 -0.12 -0.89
C ILE A 182 -4.62 -0.65 -2.20
N GLN A 183 -4.13 -1.80 -2.69
CA GLN A 183 -4.67 -2.47 -3.87
C GLN A 183 -6.16 -2.83 -3.70
N ALA A 184 -6.56 -3.31 -2.52
CA ALA A 184 -7.95 -3.62 -2.23
C ALA A 184 -8.86 -2.39 -2.32
N ASN A 185 -8.40 -1.23 -1.84
CA ASN A 185 -9.14 0.03 -1.98
C ASN A 185 -9.22 0.49 -3.44
N LEU A 186 -8.14 0.36 -4.20
CA LEU A 186 -8.15 0.69 -5.64
C LEU A 186 -9.13 -0.19 -6.42
N LEU A 187 -9.14 -1.49 -6.16
CA LEU A 187 -10.07 -2.44 -6.78
C LEU A 187 -11.52 -2.15 -6.37
N LYS A 188 -11.77 -1.85 -5.09
CA LYS A 188 -13.11 -1.44 -4.60
C LYS A 188 -13.62 -0.22 -5.36
N ARG A 189 -12.76 0.78 -5.56
CA ARG A 189 -13.12 2.01 -6.28
C ARG A 189 -13.34 1.74 -7.76
N TYR A 190 -12.47 0.94 -8.40
CA TYR A 190 -12.65 0.51 -9.79
C TYR A 190 -13.96 -0.28 -9.99
N ASN A 191 -14.28 -1.24 -9.12
CA ASN A 191 -15.52 -2.03 -9.26
C ASN A 191 -16.79 -1.19 -9.11
N LYS A 192 -16.71 -0.04 -8.43
CA LYS A 192 -17.83 0.87 -8.24
C LYS A 192 -17.98 1.88 -9.38
N GLU A 193 -16.88 2.45 -9.84
CA GLU A 193 -16.86 3.65 -10.70
C GLU A 193 -16.21 3.39 -12.08
N GLY A 194 -15.62 2.22 -12.30
CA GLY A 194 -14.90 1.86 -13.52
C GLY A 194 -13.72 2.78 -13.81
N ASP A 195 -13.46 2.99 -15.10
CA ASP A 195 -12.37 3.87 -15.57
C ASP A 195 -12.54 5.34 -15.15
N ALA A 196 -13.79 5.78 -14.94
CA ALA A 196 -14.09 7.16 -14.54
C ALA A 196 -13.46 7.51 -13.18
N ALA A 197 -13.24 6.51 -12.31
CA ALA A 197 -12.55 6.69 -11.03
C ALA A 197 -11.11 7.22 -11.18
N PHE A 198 -10.50 7.04 -12.34
CA PHE A 198 -9.08 7.31 -12.60
C PHE A 198 -8.85 8.17 -13.84
N GLU A 199 -9.89 8.86 -14.30
CA GLU A 199 -9.77 9.83 -15.40
C GLU A 199 -8.77 10.93 -15.03
N GLY A 200 -7.93 11.34 -15.99
CA GLY A 200 -6.86 12.33 -15.78
C GLY A 200 -5.68 11.89 -14.91
N SER A 201 -5.74 10.75 -14.23
CA SER A 201 -4.67 10.28 -13.36
C SER A 201 -3.65 9.39 -14.09
N ALA A 202 -2.38 9.46 -13.64
CA ALA A 202 -1.35 8.49 -13.97
C ALA A 202 -1.13 7.52 -12.80
N PHE A 203 -0.65 6.32 -13.13
CA PHE A 203 -0.31 5.30 -12.14
C PHE A 203 1.20 5.20 -12.01
N PHE A 204 1.68 5.12 -10.77
CA PHE A 204 3.09 4.96 -10.44
C PHE A 204 3.27 3.81 -9.47
N VAL A 205 4.18 2.89 -9.75
CA VAL A 205 4.48 1.73 -8.89
C VAL A 205 5.87 1.87 -8.31
N CYS A 206 5.98 1.81 -6.99
CA CYS A 206 7.27 1.76 -6.31
C CYS A 206 7.95 0.42 -6.58
N GLU A 207 9.08 0.41 -7.27
CA GLU A 207 9.83 -0.82 -7.61
C GLU A 207 10.45 -1.53 -6.41
N ALA A 208 10.44 -0.90 -5.23
CA ALA A 208 11.00 -1.49 -4.01
C ALA A 208 9.97 -2.24 -3.17
N CYS A 209 8.72 -1.75 -3.09
CA CYS A 209 7.70 -2.33 -2.21
C CYS A 209 6.36 -2.62 -2.89
N GLY A 210 6.16 -2.20 -4.15
CA GLY A 210 4.91 -2.41 -4.89
C GLY A 210 3.81 -1.39 -4.62
N PHE A 211 4.05 -0.36 -3.79
CA PHE A 211 3.07 0.72 -3.55
C PHE A 211 2.63 1.37 -4.87
N ILE A 212 1.32 1.42 -5.08
CA ILE A 212 0.68 2.05 -6.24
C ILE A 212 0.19 3.43 -5.81
N PHE A 213 0.71 4.46 -6.46
CA PHE A 213 0.25 5.84 -6.35
C PHE A 213 -0.55 6.22 -7.59
N VAL A 214 -1.68 6.89 -7.38
CA VAL A 214 -2.55 7.40 -8.45
C VAL A 214 -2.58 8.92 -8.36
N GLY A 215 -2.12 9.60 -9.41
CA GLY A 215 -2.08 11.06 -9.45
C GLY A 215 -1.25 11.58 -10.62
N GLU A 216 -0.93 12.87 -10.62
CA GLU A 216 -0.17 13.49 -11.72
C GLU A 216 1.32 13.12 -11.69
N GLN A 217 1.92 13.06 -10.50
CA GLN A 217 3.35 12.80 -10.29
C GLN A 217 3.56 11.89 -9.08
N ALA A 218 4.52 10.97 -9.16
CA ALA A 218 4.90 10.13 -8.02
C ALA A 218 5.31 10.96 -6.79
N PRO A 219 5.11 10.46 -5.56
CA PRO A 219 5.53 11.17 -4.35
C PRO A 219 7.06 11.30 -4.28
N GLU A 220 7.56 12.33 -3.57
CA GLU A 220 8.99 12.52 -3.33
C GLU A 220 9.63 11.34 -2.59
N ILE A 221 8.92 10.80 -1.61
CA ILE A 221 9.33 9.67 -0.80
C ILE A 221 8.17 8.66 -0.75
N CYS A 222 8.47 7.38 -0.98
CA CYS A 222 7.48 6.32 -0.85
C CYS A 222 6.95 6.25 0.59
N PRO A 223 5.64 6.36 0.84
CA PRO A 223 5.09 6.35 2.19
C PRO A 223 5.29 4.99 2.89
N VAL A 224 5.41 3.90 2.13
CA VAL A 224 5.55 2.53 2.65
C VAL A 224 7.00 2.19 3.01
N CYS A 225 7.93 2.27 2.05
CA CYS A 225 9.32 1.82 2.24
C CYS A 225 10.37 2.94 2.26
N LYS A 226 9.95 4.20 2.13
CA LYS A 226 10.78 5.40 2.23
C LYS A 226 11.88 5.54 1.16
N VAL A 227 11.78 4.80 0.06
CA VAL A 227 12.64 5.06 -1.11
C VAL A 227 12.27 6.36 -1.82
N PRO A 228 13.24 7.06 -2.45
CA PRO A 228 13.01 8.30 -3.17
C PRO A 228 12.22 8.10 -4.48
N ARG A 229 11.65 9.20 -5.00
CA ARG A 229 10.81 9.26 -6.21
C ARG A 229 11.37 8.49 -7.41
N PHE A 230 12.68 8.52 -7.65
CA PHE A 230 13.28 7.85 -8.80
C PHE A 230 13.10 6.33 -8.81
N LYS A 231 12.66 5.73 -7.69
CA LYS A 231 12.30 4.30 -7.58
C LYS A 231 10.85 4.01 -7.97
N PHE A 232 10.10 5.00 -8.48
CA PHE A 232 8.76 4.78 -9.01
C PHE A 232 8.81 4.64 -10.53
N ALA A 233 8.21 3.55 -11.03
CA ALA A 233 7.96 3.36 -12.44
C ALA A 233 6.56 3.89 -12.78
N ARG A 234 6.44 4.73 -13.81
CA ARG A 234 5.14 5.11 -14.36
C ARG A 234 4.57 3.94 -15.15
N VAL A 235 3.34 3.56 -14.85
CA VAL A 235 2.62 2.50 -15.59
C VAL A 235 1.93 3.16 -16.78
N GLY A 236 2.22 2.68 -18.00
CA GLY A 236 1.47 3.08 -19.18
C GLY A 236 0.03 2.56 -19.09
N ARG A 237 -0.96 3.35 -19.51
CA ARG A 237 -2.28 2.78 -19.83
C ARG A 237 -2.01 1.78 -20.96
N GLY A 238 -2.27 0.49 -20.73
CA GLY A 238 -2.22 -0.49 -21.79
C GLY A 238 -3.10 0.00 -22.94
N ALA A 239 -2.66 -0.17 -24.19
CA ALA A 239 -3.53 0.09 -25.33
C ALA A 239 -4.81 -0.71 -25.09
N SER A 240 -5.92 0.00 -24.89
CA SER A 240 -7.25 -0.60 -24.86
C SER A 240 -7.39 -1.42 -26.15
N ALA A 241 -7.51 -2.73 -26.00
CA ALA A 241 -8.01 -3.58 -27.07
C ALA A 241 -9.53 -3.41 -27.18
#